data_AF-U2NI97-F1
#
_entry.id   AF-U2NI97-F1
#
_cell.length_a   1.000
_cell.length_b   1.000
_cell.length_c   1.000
_cell.angle_alpha   90.00
_cell.angle_beta   90.00
_cell.angle_gamma   90.00
#
_symmetry.space_group_name_H-M   'P 1'
#
loop_
_entity.id
_entity.type
_entity.pdbx_description
1 polymer ?
#
loop_
_entity_poly.entity_id
_entity_poly.type
_entity_poly.pdbx_seq_one_letter_code
_entity_poly.pdbx_strand_id
1 'polypeptide(L)' 'MSAQKKNELELSKEKREEMISLIKTYFYNDRDEEIGDLAASLILNFIVDKLAPEFYNQGVIAAYKYMGNSIEDLLSIQRY' A
#
# COMPACT_ATOMS: atom_id res chain seq x y z
N MET A 1 -26.32 5.19 6.32
CA MET A 1 -24.87 4.93 6.42
C MET A 1 -24.33 5.03 5.01
N SER A 2 -23.75 6.17 4.66
CA SER A 2 -23.13 6.39 3.35
C SER A 2 -22.00 5.39 3.17
N ALA A 3 -22.08 4.54 2.15
CA ALA A 3 -20.96 3.71 1.75
C ALA A 3 -19.77 4.65 1.51
N GLN A 4 -18.76 4.55 2.39
CA GLN A 4 -17.51 5.27 2.22
C GLN A 4 -17.00 4.91 0.82
N LYS A 5 -16.85 5.92 -0.03
CA LYS A 5 -16.29 5.75 -1.38
C LYS A 5 -15.00 4.96 -1.22
N LYS A 6 -14.95 3.73 -1.76
CA LYS A 6 -13.76 2.88 -1.75
C LYS A 6 -12.70 3.71 -2.47
N ASN A 7 -11.78 4.32 -1.73
CA ASN A 7 -10.63 5.00 -2.33
C ASN A 7 -9.80 3.87 -2.92
N GLU A 8 -10.09 3.54 -4.17
CA GLU A 8 -9.27 2.61 -4.94
C GLU A 8 -7.87 3.21 -4.97
N LEU A 9 -6.89 2.42 -4.53
CA LEU A 9 -5.50 2.82 -4.59
C LEU A 9 -5.11 2.87 -6.07
N GLU A 10 -5.24 4.05 -6.67
CA GLU A 10 -4.90 4.26 -8.07
C GLU A 10 -3.38 4.36 -8.23
N LEU A 11 -2.81 3.42 -8.97
CA LEU A 11 -1.41 3.46 -9.37
C LEU A 11 -1.27 4.26 -10.67
N SER A 12 -0.25 5.11 -10.75
CA SER A 12 0.15 5.69 -12.03
C SER A 12 0.55 4.58 -13.00
N LYS A 13 0.40 4.83 -14.30
CA LYS A 13 0.78 3.87 -15.35
C LYS A 13 2.25 3.42 -15.20
N GLU A 14 3.15 4.37 -15.00
CA GLU A 14 4.58 4.12 -14.80
C GLU A 14 4.83 3.23 -13.57
N LYS A 15 4.20 3.54 -12.43
CA LYS A 15 4.40 2.75 -11.22
C LYS A 15 3.84 1.34 -11.35
N ARG A 16 2.74 1.20 -12.08
CA ARG A 16 2.14 -0.09 -12.40
C ARG A 16 3.07 -0.95 -13.26
N GLU A 17 3.69 -0.37 -14.28
CA GLU A 17 4.67 -1.06 -15.14
C GLU A 17 5.91 -1.48 -14.35
N GLU A 18 6.42 -0.62 -13.47
CA GLU A 18 7.52 -0.95 -12.55
C GLU A 18 7.15 -2.13 -11.64
N MET A 19 5.97 -2.10 -11.02
CA MET A 19 5.50 -3.17 -10.14
C MET A 19 5.29 -4.50 -10.88
N ILE A 20 4.80 -4.45 -12.13
CA ILE A 20 4.70 -5.64 -12.99
C ILE A 20 6.09 -6.22 -13.24
N SER A 21 7.08 -5.38 -13.55
CA SER A 21 8.47 -5.82 -13.75
C SER A 21 9.07 -6.47 -12.49
N LEU A 22 8.79 -5.90 -11.31
CA LEU A 22 9.23 -6.48 -10.03
C LEU A 22 8.61 -7.86 -9.77
N ILE A 23 7.32 -8.03 -10.07
CA ILE A 23 6.64 -9.32 -9.94
C ILE A 23 7.26 -10.35 -10.88
N LYS A 24 7.49 -10.00 -12.16
CA LYS A 24 8.16 -10.90 -13.11
C LYS A 24 9.55 -11.30 -12.62
N THR A 25 10.32 -10.32 -12.14
CA THR A 25 11.67 -10.52 -11.61
C THR A 25 11.68 -11.46 -10.41
N TYR A 26 10.72 -11.33 -9.50
CA TYR A 26 10.56 -12.25 -8.35
C TYR A 26 10.31 -13.69 -8.81
N PHE A 27 9.39 -13.90 -9.75
CA PHE A 27 9.11 -15.25 -10.26
C PHE A 27 10.31 -15.85 -10.98
N TYR A 28 11.02 -15.06 -11.78
CA TYR A 28 12.22 -15.52 -12.46
C TYR A 28 13.33 -15.89 -11.47
N ASN A 29 13.66 -15.02 -10.52
CA ASN A 29 14.78 -15.24 -9.60
C ASN A 29 14.49 -16.28 -8.52
N ASP A 30 13.31 -16.24 -7.91
CA ASP A 30 13.00 -17.05 -6.72
C ASP A 30 12.27 -18.36 -7.06
N ARG A 31 11.71 -18.46 -8.27
CA ARG A 31 10.93 -19.64 -8.69
C ARG A 31 11.41 -20.26 -10.00
N ASP A 32 12.45 -19.70 -10.63
CA ASP A 32 12.95 -20.10 -11.96
C ASP A 32 11.81 -20.15 -13.00
N GLU A 33 10.84 -19.25 -12.85
CA GLU A 33 9.59 -19.22 -13.62
C GLU A 33 9.48 -17.90 -14.38
N GLU A 34 9.53 -17.95 -15.71
CA GLU A 34 9.32 -16.77 -16.55
C GLU A 34 7.82 -16.57 -16.80
N ILE A 35 7.28 -15.47 -16.28
CA ILE A 35 5.87 -15.09 -16.48
C ILE A 35 5.74 -13.84 -17.34
N GLY A 36 4.70 -13.81 -18.19
CA GLY A 36 4.38 -12.66 -19.05
C GLY A 36 3.67 -11.53 -18.31
N ASP A 37 3.55 -10.37 -18.97
CA ASP A 37 2.96 -9.15 -18.39
C ASP A 37 1.50 -9.33 -17.96
N LEU A 38 0.73 -10.14 -18.68
CA LEU A 38 -0.66 -10.44 -18.33
C LEU A 38 -0.75 -11.14 -16.97
N ALA A 39 0.05 -12.18 -16.75
CA ALA A 39 0.05 -12.94 -15.50
C ALA A 39 0.52 -12.05 -14.33
N ALA A 40 1.60 -11.31 -14.51
CA ALA A 40 2.09 -10.37 -13.51
C ALA A 40 1.07 -9.25 -13.20
N SER A 41 0.34 -8.75 -14.19
CA SER A 41 -0.71 -7.73 -14.00
C SER A 41 -1.91 -8.29 -13.23
N LEU A 42 -2.30 -9.56 -13.44
CA LEU A 42 -3.35 -10.22 -12.66
C LEU A 42 -2.95 -10.40 -11.20
N ILE A 43 -1.68 -10.75 -10.94
CA ILE A 43 -1.13 -10.83 -9.58
C ILE A 43 -1.14 -9.45 -8.93
N LEU A 44 -0.69 -8.41 -9.64
CA LEU A 44 -0.71 -7.04 -9.14
C LEU A 44 -2.12 -6.58 -8.80
N ASN A 45 -3.10 -6.87 -9.66
CA ASN A 45 -4.52 -6.56 -9.39
C ASN A 45 -5.02 -7.25 -8.13
N PHE A 46 -4.71 -8.54 -7.95
CA PHE A 46 -5.07 -9.26 -6.73
C PHE A 46 -4.48 -8.58 -5.48
N ILE A 47 -3.20 -8.20 -5.53
CA ILE A 47 -2.53 -7.53 -4.41
C ILE A 47 -3.21 -6.18 -4.12
N VAL A 48 -3.42 -5.35 -5.14
CA VAL A 48 -4.04 -4.02 -4.99
C VAL A 48 -5.48 -4.11 -4.47
N ASP A 49 -6.26 -5.05 -5.00
CA ASP A 49 -7.69 -5.14 -4.68
C ASP A 49 -7.97 -5.84 -3.36
N LYS A 50 -7.12 -6.80 -2.97
CA LYS A 50 -7.38 -7.69 -1.83
C LYS A 50 -6.46 -7.46 -0.65
N LEU A 51 -5.18 -7.12 -0.88
CA LEU A 51 -4.18 -7.03 0.19
C LEU A 51 -3.85 -5.59 0.56
N ALA A 52 -3.69 -4.71 -0.43
CA ALA A 52 -3.27 -3.32 -0.22
C ALA A 52 -4.15 -2.50 0.75
N PRO A 53 -5.49 -2.68 0.81
CA PRO A 53 -6.32 -1.94 1.77
C PRO A 53 -5.94 -2.19 3.23
N GLU A 54 -5.54 -3.42 3.57
CA GLU A 54 -5.13 -3.76 4.94
C GLU A 54 -3.84 -3.02 5.31
N PHE A 55 -2.83 -3.07 4.44
CA PHE A 55 -1.57 -2.35 4.65
C PHE A 55 -1.77 -0.83 4.73
N TYR A 56 -2.62 -0.28 3.87
CA TYR A 56 -2.95 1.15 3.90
C TYR A 56 -3.60 1.54 5.22
N ASN A 57 -4.60 0.79 5.68
CA ASN A 57 -5.28 1.05 6.95
C ASN A 57 -4.32 0.97 8.15
N GLN A 58 -3.44 -0.05 8.18
CA GLN A 58 -2.41 -0.15 9.20
C GLN A 58 -1.46 1.05 9.18
N GLY A 59 -1.07 1.51 7.98
CA GLY A 59 -0.26 2.72 7.80
C GLY A 59 -0.96 3.98 8.35
N VAL A 60 -2.25 4.15 8.06
CA VAL A 60 -3.05 5.27 8.60
C VAL A 60 -3.13 5.22 10.12
N ILE A 61 -3.35 4.05 10.71
CA ILE A 61 -3.39 3.88 12.18
C ILE A 61 -2.02 4.19 12.80
N ALA A 62 -0.93 3.77 12.17
CA ALA A 62 0.43 4.07 12.63
C ALA A 62 0.70 5.58 12.59
N ALA A 63 0.33 6.26 11.50
CA ALA A 63 0.46 7.71 11.36
C ALA A 63 -0.38 8.45 12.42
N TYR A 64 -1.62 8.01 12.65
CA TYR A 64 -2.49 8.56 13.69
C TYR A 64 -1.86 8.47 15.08
N LYS A 65 -1.33 7.30 15.46
CA LYS A 65 -0.65 7.11 16.75
C LYS A 65 0.59 8.00 16.89
N TYR A 66 1.39 8.07 15.83
CA TYR A 66 2.58 8.93 15.82
C TYR A 66 2.22 10.40 16.06
N MET A 67 1.21 10.90 15.34
CA MET A 67 0.72 12.28 15.53
C MET A 67 0.13 12.50 16.93
N GLY A 68 -0.60 11.52 17.47
CA GLY A 68 -1.13 11.56 18.83
C GLY A 68 -0.02 11.79 19.86
N ASN A 69 1.05 11.01 19.80
CA ASN A 69 2.20 11.17 20.69
C ASN A 69 2.85 12.55 20.55
N SER A 70 3.03 13.04 19.31
CA SER A 70 3.59 14.38 19.07
C SER A 70 2.71 15.50 19.64
N ILE A 71 1.39 15.33 19.62
CA ILE A 71 0.44 16.28 20.22
C ILE A 71 0.52 16.23 21.75
N GLU A 72 0.61 15.05 22.35
CA GLU A 72 0.78 14.89 23.80
C GLU A 72 2.09 15.56 24.28
N ASP A 73 3.19 15.34 23.56
CA ASP A 73 4.47 15.99 23.82
C ASP A 73 4.34 17.52 23.78
N LEU A 74 3.60 18.06 22.80
CA LEU A 74 3.36 19.49 22.68
C LEU A 74 2.49 20.05 23.82
N LEU A 75 1.51 19.31 24.32
CA LEU A 75 0.69 19.77 25.44
C LEU A 75 1.47 19.79 26.76
N SER A 76 2.50 18.94 26.90
CA SER A 76 3.30 18.84 28.11
C SER A 76 4.03 20.13 28.52
N ILE A 77 4.26 21.05 27.57
CA ILE A 77 4.99 22.31 27.83
C ILE A 77 4.08 23.49 28.24
N GLN A 78 2.77 23.27 28.35
CA GLN A 78 1.82 24.31 28.76
C GLN A 78 2.12 24.82 30.18
N ARG A 79 2.16 26.15 30.36
CA ARG A 79 2.31 26.81 31.67
C ARG A 79 1.01 27.54 32.06
N TYR A 80 0.66 27.46 33.34
CA TYR A 80 -0.46 28.17 33.96
C TYR A 80 -0.01 29.50 34.57
#